data_AF-A0A7V3VXI0-F1
#
_entry.id   AF-A0A7V3VXI0-F1
#
_cell.length_a   1.000
_cell.length_b   1.000
_cell.length_c   1.000
_cell.angle_alpha   90.00
_cell.angle_beta   90.00
_cell.angle_gamma   90.00
#
_symmetry.space_group_name_H-M   'P 1'
#
loop_
_entity.id
_entity.type
_entity.pdbx_description
1 polymer ?
#
loop_
_entity_poly.entity_id
_entity_poly.type
_entity_poly.pdbx_seq_one_letter_code
_entity_poly.pdbx_strand_id
1 'polypeptide(L)'
;MNQALLFQKLRLRLLRNSWRAMTQQSSMRPLTILLCSAIVWTFIFAISWGGFLFLHTEVGVPLTGEIVGILLDLLFLSLAVLLVFSSGLILYGSLFASPETAFLLSSPVAVDQVFAYKFQGAVAFSSWAFLLLGTPILIAYGLVCEAAWYFYVLLPLFFLGFVLLPGALGGLAALLIVNYVPKRRKQVLGVCLTVLVLVLAGWLFCFVEAATTET
;
A
#
# COMPACT_ATOMS: atom_id res chain seq x y z
N MET A 1 13.90 24.43 30.77
CA MET A 1 14.72 23.62 29.84
C MET A 1 13.76 22.78 28.98
N ASN A 2 13.61 23.13 27.69
CA ASN A 2 12.45 22.73 26.86
C ASN A 2 12.33 21.21 26.65
N GLN A 3 11.29 20.61 27.24
CA GLN A 3 10.92 19.19 27.06
C GLN A 3 10.73 18.82 25.57
N ALA A 4 10.30 19.77 24.73
CA ALA A 4 10.15 19.59 23.29
C ALA A 4 11.48 19.23 22.57
N LEU A 5 12.60 19.82 22.99
CA LEU A 5 13.92 19.54 22.41
C LEU A 5 14.46 18.16 22.83
N LEU A 6 14.09 17.69 24.02
CA LEU A 6 14.41 16.35 24.50
C LEU A 6 13.66 15.28 23.70
N PHE A 7 12.38 15.48 23.43
CA PHE A 7 11.58 14.57 22.60
C PHE A 7 12.06 14.53 21.13
N GLN A 8 12.44 15.67 20.54
CA GLN A 8 13.02 15.68 19.20
C GLN A 8 14.37 14.96 19.14
N LYS A 9 15.26 15.17 20.13
CA LYS A 9 16.54 14.46 20.21
C LYS A 9 16.36 12.96 20.43
N LEU A 10 15.34 12.54 21.18
CA LEU A 10 14.96 11.14 21.34
C LEU A 10 14.45 10.53 20.02
N ARG A 11 13.58 11.22 19.29
CA ARG A 11 13.13 10.79 17.94
C ARG A 11 14.30 10.67 16.95
N LEU A 12 15.20 11.66 16.93
CA LEU A 12 16.39 11.64 16.09
C LEU A 12 17.36 10.52 16.46
N ARG A 13 17.54 10.24 17.75
CA ARG A 13 18.39 9.13 18.22
C ARG A 13 17.76 7.78 17.93
N LEU A 14 16.44 7.63 18.08
CA LEU A 14 15.73 6.42 17.72
C LEU A 14 15.81 6.16 16.22
N LEU A 15 15.56 7.17 15.37
CA LEU A 15 15.74 7.08 13.91
C LEU A 15 17.17 6.67 13.53
N ARG A 16 18.17 7.25 14.20
CA ARG A 16 19.58 6.93 13.98
C ARG A 16 19.95 5.53 14.47
N ASN A 17 19.29 5.05 15.53
CA ASN A 17 19.53 3.72 16.09
C ASN A 17 18.84 2.64 15.27
N SER A 18 17.63 2.88 14.75
CA SER A 18 16.97 2.01 13.78
C SER A 18 17.72 1.97 12.45
N TRP A 19 18.27 3.10 12.01
CA TRP A 19 19.16 3.15 10.84
C TRP A 19 20.43 2.31 11.09
N ARG A 20 21.07 2.46 12.26
CA ARG A 20 22.25 1.67 12.63
C ARG A 20 21.95 0.17 12.76
N ALA A 21 20.82 -0.20 13.33
CA ALA A 21 20.39 -1.58 13.48
C ALA A 21 20.13 -2.25 12.11
N MET A 22 19.59 -1.52 11.13
CA MET A 22 19.48 -2.02 9.75
C MET A 22 20.85 -2.14 9.06
N THR A 23 21.77 -1.20 9.29
CA THR A 23 23.11 -1.22 8.67
C THR A 23 24.10 -2.22 9.28
N GLN A 24 23.86 -2.73 10.50
CA GLN A 24 24.71 -3.76 11.11
C GLN A 24 24.33 -5.19 10.67
N GLN A 25 23.20 -5.36 9.98
CA GLN A 25 22.76 -6.66 9.51
C GLN A 25 23.20 -6.91 8.06
N SER A 26 24.47 -7.30 7.87
CA SER A 26 25.04 -7.83 6.61
C SER A 26 24.79 -6.98 5.36
N SER A 27 25.80 -6.22 4.92
CA SER A 27 25.78 -5.36 3.72
C SER A 27 25.38 -6.08 2.41
N MET A 28 25.35 -7.41 2.39
CA MET A 28 24.94 -8.21 1.22
C MET A 28 23.41 -8.28 1.05
N ARG A 29 22.63 -8.23 2.14
CA ARG A 29 21.16 -8.30 2.09
C ARG A 29 20.50 -7.11 1.38
N PRO A 30 20.86 -5.84 1.65
CA PRO A 30 20.26 -4.72 0.95
C PRO A 30 20.66 -4.70 -0.54
N LEU A 31 21.89 -5.15 -0.87
CA LEU A 31 22.36 -5.22 -2.25
C LEU A 31 21.54 -6.23 -3.07
N THR A 32 21.29 -7.44 -2.55
CA THR A 32 20.49 -8.45 -3.25
C THR A 32 19.05 -8.00 -3.43
N ILE A 33 18.46 -7.35 -2.42
CA ILE A 33 17.11 -6.77 -2.50
C ILE A 33 17.05 -5.68 -3.59
N LEU A 34 18.03 -4.77 -3.63
CA LEU A 34 18.11 -3.70 -4.63
C LEU A 34 18.22 -4.26 -6.04
N LEU A 35 19.09 -5.25 -6.24
CA LEU A 35 19.34 -5.86 -7.55
C LEU A 35 18.11 -6.63 -8.04
N CYS A 36 17.48 -7.43 -7.18
CA CYS A 36 16.24 -8.14 -7.50
C CYS A 36 15.10 -7.16 -7.80
N SER A 37 14.97 -6.09 -7.01
CA SER A 37 13.99 -5.03 -7.22
C SER A 37 14.20 -4.31 -8.55
N ALA A 38 15.46 -4.03 -8.93
CA ALA A 38 15.78 -3.41 -10.22
C ALA A 38 15.43 -4.32 -11.40
N ILE A 39 15.68 -5.63 -11.30
CA ILE A 39 15.30 -6.61 -12.34
C ILE A 39 13.78 -6.68 -12.50
N VAL A 40 13.05 -6.77 -11.38
CA VAL A 40 11.58 -6.79 -11.41
C VAL A 40 11.05 -5.48 -12.01
N TRP A 41 11.63 -4.35 -11.64
CA TRP A 41 11.24 -3.03 -12.15
C TRP A 41 11.44 -2.92 -13.66
N THR A 42 12.60 -3.32 -14.19
CA THR A 42 12.87 -3.29 -15.64
C THR A 42 11.98 -4.26 -16.40
N PHE A 43 11.71 -5.44 -15.83
CA PHE A 43 10.80 -6.42 -16.44
C PHE A 43 9.37 -5.90 -16.53
N ILE A 44 8.83 -5.33 -15.44
CA ILE A 44 7.49 -4.72 -15.43
C ILE A 44 7.44 -3.56 -16.41
N PHE A 45 8.48 -2.72 -16.45
CA PHE A 45 8.59 -1.62 -17.40
C PHE A 45 8.52 -2.11 -18.85
N ALA A 46 9.31 -3.14 -19.20
CA ALA A 46 9.33 -3.69 -20.55
C ALA A 46 7.98 -4.26 -20.99
N ILE A 47 7.30 -5.01 -20.10
CA ILE A 47 5.96 -5.55 -20.37
C ILE A 47 4.95 -4.42 -20.53
N SER A 48 4.96 -3.44 -19.63
CA SER A 48 4.00 -2.33 -19.66
C SER A 48 4.17 -1.49 -20.91
N TRP A 49 5.43 -1.15 -21.23
CA TRP A 49 5.78 -0.43 -22.46
C TRP A 49 5.30 -1.18 -23.72
N GLY A 50 5.61 -2.48 -23.80
CA GLY A 50 5.17 -3.32 -24.91
C GLY A 50 3.64 -3.42 -25.02
N GLY A 51 2.95 -3.55 -23.89
CA GLY A 51 1.49 -3.58 -23.82
C GLY A 51 0.84 -2.29 -24.32
N PHE A 52 1.31 -1.13 -23.84
CA PHE A 52 0.80 0.17 -24.27
C PHE A 52 1.12 0.46 -25.74
N LEU A 53 2.31 0.10 -26.22
CA LEU A 53 2.69 0.26 -27.61
C LEU A 53 1.84 -0.62 -28.54
N PHE A 54 1.57 -1.86 -28.14
CA PHE A 54 0.66 -2.78 -28.85
C PHE A 54 -0.77 -2.23 -28.90
N LEU A 55 -1.30 -1.75 -27.77
CA LEU A 55 -2.61 -1.09 -27.69
C LEU A 55 -2.71 0.12 -28.63
N HIS A 56 -1.64 0.92 -28.73
CA HIS A 56 -1.60 2.08 -29.62
C HIS A 56 -1.50 1.69 -31.10
N THR A 57 -0.65 0.72 -31.43
CA THR A 57 -0.28 0.41 -32.82
C THR A 57 -1.29 -0.51 -33.50
N GLU A 58 -1.78 -1.53 -32.80
CA GLU A 58 -2.60 -2.61 -33.41
C GLU A 58 -4.10 -2.37 -33.25
N VAL A 59 -4.52 -1.77 -32.14
CA VAL A 59 -5.95 -1.57 -31.83
C VAL A 59 -6.42 -0.16 -32.22
N GLY A 60 -5.51 0.79 -32.46
CA GLY A 60 -5.83 2.15 -32.89
C GLY A 60 -6.72 2.92 -31.91
N VAL A 61 -6.79 2.47 -30.65
CA VAL A 61 -7.57 3.15 -29.62
C VAL A 61 -6.86 4.46 -29.30
N PRO A 62 -7.55 5.62 -29.33
CA PRO A 62 -6.95 6.84 -28.84
C PRO A 62 -6.43 6.58 -27.42
N LEU A 63 -5.17 6.91 -27.14
CA LEU A 63 -4.53 6.73 -25.83
C LEU A 63 -5.24 7.53 -24.71
N THR A 64 -6.07 8.48 -25.10
CA THR A 64 -7.05 9.22 -24.28
C THR A 64 -8.40 8.49 -24.14
N GLY A 65 -8.46 7.23 -24.56
CA GLY A 65 -9.66 6.40 -24.54
C GLY A 65 -10.01 5.97 -23.13
N GLU A 66 -11.30 5.99 -22.83
CA GLU A 66 -11.90 5.67 -21.54
C GLU A 66 -11.39 4.34 -20.95
N ILE A 67 -11.06 3.37 -21.81
CA ILE A 67 -10.61 2.03 -21.42
C ILE A 67 -9.27 2.04 -20.67
N VAL A 68 -8.25 2.76 -21.17
CA VAL A 68 -6.93 2.79 -20.50
C VAL A 68 -7.03 3.52 -19.16
N GLY A 69 -7.84 4.57 -19.10
CA GLY A 69 -8.19 5.26 -17.86
C GLY A 69 -8.84 4.32 -16.85
N ILE A 70 -9.88 3.58 -17.26
CA ILE A 70 -10.55 2.59 -16.41
C ILE A 70 -9.60 1.50 -15.93
N LEU A 71 -8.71 0.99 -16.79
CA LEU A 71 -7.72 -0.02 -16.40
C LEU A 71 -6.73 0.51 -15.37
N LEU A 72 -6.23 1.72 -15.55
CA LEU A 72 -5.36 2.38 -14.57
C LEU A 72 -6.12 2.66 -13.27
N ASP A 73 -7.36 3.13 -13.33
CA ASP A 73 -8.20 3.39 -12.16
C ASP A 73 -8.47 2.10 -11.39
N LEU A 74 -8.79 1.00 -12.06
CA LEU A 74 -8.96 -0.31 -11.43
C LEU A 74 -7.65 -0.86 -10.86
N LEU A 75 -6.53 -0.66 -11.57
CA LEU A 75 -5.20 -1.02 -11.09
C LEU A 75 -4.90 -0.26 -9.79
N PHE A 76 -5.01 1.06 -9.78
CA PHE A 76 -4.79 1.87 -8.58
C PHE A 76 -5.80 1.54 -7.48
N LEU A 77 -7.08 1.33 -7.79
CA LEU A 77 -8.08 0.95 -6.80
C LEU A 77 -7.71 -0.40 -6.15
N SER A 78 -7.35 -1.40 -6.94
CA SER A 78 -6.94 -2.72 -6.43
C SER A 78 -5.67 -2.63 -5.58
N LEU A 79 -4.69 -1.82 -6.00
CA LEU A 79 -3.48 -1.57 -5.24
C LEU A 79 -3.77 -0.84 -3.92
N ALA A 80 -4.68 0.15 -3.93
CA ALA A 80 -5.10 0.86 -2.71
C ALA A 80 -5.75 -0.10 -1.72
N VAL A 81 -6.69 -0.93 -2.19
CA VAL A 81 -7.34 -1.96 -1.37
C VAL A 81 -6.31 -2.92 -0.78
N LEU A 82 -5.40 -3.45 -1.60
CA LEU A 82 -4.35 -4.34 -1.14
C LEU A 82 -3.43 -3.65 -0.11
N LEU A 83 -3.10 -2.37 -0.31
CA LEU A 83 -2.27 -1.60 0.62
C LEU A 83 -2.95 -1.42 1.98
N VAL A 84 -4.26 -1.12 1.99
CA VAL A 84 -5.08 -1.03 3.22
C VAL A 84 -5.04 -2.36 3.98
N PHE A 85 -5.31 -3.47 3.28
CA PHE A 85 -5.33 -4.80 3.89
C PHE A 85 -3.96 -5.24 4.39
N SER A 86 -2.92 -5.10 3.57
CA SER A 86 -1.55 -5.49 3.92
C SER A 86 -1.02 -4.68 5.10
N SER A 87 -1.15 -3.35 5.06
CA SER A 87 -0.71 -2.48 6.16
C SER A 87 -1.51 -2.75 7.44
N GLY A 88 -2.82 -2.97 7.34
CA GLY A 88 -3.67 -3.33 8.47
C GLY A 88 -3.31 -4.68 9.10
N LEU A 89 -3.07 -5.72 8.29
CA LEU A 89 -2.68 -7.05 8.75
C LEU A 89 -1.30 -7.04 9.42
N ILE A 90 -0.31 -6.38 8.81
CA ILE A 90 1.04 -6.24 9.38
C ILE A 90 0.96 -5.50 10.71
N LEU A 91 0.18 -4.40 10.76
CA LEU A 91 0.02 -3.63 11.99
C LEU A 91 -0.65 -4.46 13.07
N TYR A 92 -1.74 -5.16 12.76
CA TYR A 92 -2.43 -6.06 13.68
C TYR A 92 -1.51 -7.17 14.20
N GLY A 93 -0.79 -7.87 13.32
CA GLY A 93 0.17 -8.90 13.71
C GLY A 93 1.28 -8.35 14.59
N SER A 94 1.80 -7.16 14.25
CA SER A 94 2.88 -6.53 15.01
C SER A 94 2.48 -6.04 16.40
N LEU A 95 1.20 -5.69 16.60
CA LEU A 95 0.68 -5.09 17.82
C LEU A 95 -0.05 -6.10 18.72
N PHE A 96 -0.60 -7.19 18.18
CA PHE A 96 -1.41 -8.16 18.96
C PHE A 96 -0.89 -9.58 18.97
N ALA A 97 -0.09 -10.00 17.97
CA ALA A 97 0.46 -11.36 17.90
C ALA A 97 1.90 -11.46 18.42
N SER A 98 2.62 -10.33 18.56
CA SER A 98 4.01 -10.35 19.03
C SER A 98 4.11 -10.42 20.57
N PRO A 99 4.88 -11.37 21.14
CA PRO A 99 5.15 -11.44 22.58
C PRO A 99 5.89 -10.20 23.12
N GLU A 100 6.51 -9.39 22.25
CA GLU A 100 7.11 -8.11 22.63
C GLU A 100 6.09 -7.07 23.10
N THR A 101 4.82 -7.18 22.68
CA THR A 101 3.78 -6.21 23.06
C THR A 101 3.45 -6.30 24.55
N ALA A 102 3.45 -7.50 25.11
CA ALA A 102 3.24 -7.71 26.55
C ALA A 102 4.38 -7.09 27.38
N PHE A 103 5.60 -7.07 26.84
CA PHE A 103 6.78 -6.47 27.45
C PHE A 103 6.84 -4.93 27.26
N LEU A 104 6.35 -4.43 26.13
CA LEU A 104 6.26 -2.99 25.85
C LEU A 104 5.11 -2.31 26.60
N LEU A 105 4.00 -3.01 26.84
CA LEU A 105 2.87 -2.52 27.65
C LEU A 105 3.17 -2.49 29.15
N SER A 106 4.17 -3.26 29.62
CA SER A 106 4.68 -3.21 30.99
C SER A 106 5.85 -2.23 31.17
N SER A 107 6.35 -1.65 30.07
CA SER A 107 7.40 -0.63 30.06
C SER A 107 6.79 0.79 30.03
N PRO A 108 7.39 1.80 30.68
CA PRO A 108 6.87 3.17 30.71
C PRO A 108 7.13 3.91 29.38
N VAL A 109 6.70 3.33 28.26
CA VAL A 109 6.79 3.91 26.92
C VAL A 109 5.39 4.30 26.47
N ALA A 110 5.24 5.53 25.97
CA ALA A 110 3.96 6.04 25.48
C ALA A 110 3.44 5.17 24.31
N VAL A 111 2.23 4.63 24.47
CA VAL A 111 1.55 3.72 23.53
C VAL A 111 1.50 4.31 22.10
N ASP A 112 1.34 5.62 21.98
CA ASP A 112 1.29 6.35 20.70
C ASP A 112 2.58 6.23 19.88
N GLN A 113 3.74 6.14 20.54
CA GLN A 113 5.04 6.06 19.86
C GLN A 113 5.31 4.65 19.33
N VAL A 114 4.86 3.64 20.07
CA VAL A 114 4.94 2.24 19.64
C VAL A 114 4.03 2.02 18.43
N PHE A 115 2.81 2.55 18.48
CA PHE A 115 1.88 2.51 17.34
C PHE A 115 2.46 3.23 16.12
N ALA A 116 2.93 4.47 16.27
CA ALA A 116 3.49 5.24 15.15
C ALA A 116 4.70 4.55 14.51
N TYR A 117 5.58 3.93 15.31
CA TYR A 117 6.73 3.20 14.80
C TYR A 117 6.33 1.93 14.03
N LYS A 118 5.42 1.12 14.59
CA LYS A 118 4.94 -0.10 13.93
C LYS A 118 4.12 0.23 12.67
N PHE A 119 3.34 1.31 12.70
CA PHE A 119 2.61 1.83 11.56
C PHE A 119 3.54 2.26 10.42
N GLN A 120 4.59 3.05 10.73
CA GLN A 120 5.59 3.43 9.74
C GLN A 120 6.29 2.21 9.14
N GLY A 121 6.62 1.20 9.95
CA GLY A 121 7.19 -0.05 9.45
C GLY A 121 6.25 -0.80 8.50
N ALA A 122 4.97 -0.91 8.85
CA ALA A 122 3.96 -1.57 8.03
C ALA A 122 3.72 -0.84 6.70
N VAL A 123 3.61 0.50 6.73
CA VAL A 123 3.44 1.33 5.53
C VAL A 123 4.70 1.32 4.66
N ALA A 124 5.89 1.43 5.25
CA ALA A 124 7.15 1.36 4.49
C ALA A 124 7.30 0.00 3.77
N PHE A 125 7.01 -1.10 4.46
CA PHE A 125 7.10 -2.44 3.87
C PHE A 125 6.08 -2.67 2.75
N SER A 126 4.83 -2.24 2.95
CA SER A 126 3.76 -2.40 1.95
C SER A 126 3.92 -1.46 0.75
N SER A 127 4.36 -0.22 0.99
CA SER A 127 4.58 0.78 -0.06
C SER A 127 5.73 0.42 -1.01
N TRP A 128 6.72 -0.36 -0.56
CA TRP A 128 7.85 -0.78 -1.41
C TRP A 128 7.40 -1.57 -2.64
N ALA A 129 6.54 -2.57 -2.45
CA ALA A 129 5.99 -3.38 -3.55
C ALA A 129 5.12 -2.54 -4.48
N PHE A 130 4.35 -1.61 -3.92
CA PHE A 130 3.52 -0.71 -4.69
C PHE A 130 4.33 0.26 -5.55
N LEU A 131 5.40 0.86 -5.00
CA LEU A 131 6.30 1.72 -5.77
C LEU A 131 7.01 0.92 -6.88
N LEU A 132 7.42 -0.31 -6.59
CA LEU A 132 8.04 -1.18 -7.60
C LEU A 132 7.12 -1.49 -8.78
N LEU A 133 5.83 -1.65 -8.53
CA LEU A 133 4.86 -1.99 -9.55
C LEU A 133 4.26 -0.76 -10.24
N GLY A 134 3.84 0.25 -9.48
CA GLY A 134 3.17 1.43 -10.00
C GLY A 134 4.10 2.36 -10.78
N THR A 135 5.35 2.55 -10.32
CA THR A 135 6.29 3.49 -10.97
C THR A 135 6.61 3.13 -12.42
N PRO A 136 7.00 1.89 -12.79
CA PRO A 136 7.31 1.57 -14.17
C PRO A 136 6.08 1.65 -15.08
N ILE A 137 4.89 1.31 -14.57
CA ILE A 137 3.62 1.38 -15.32
C ILE A 137 3.28 2.83 -15.68
N LEU A 138 3.34 3.75 -14.70
CA LEU A 138 3.07 5.17 -14.96
C LEU A 138 4.11 5.83 -15.86
N ILE A 139 5.39 5.46 -15.72
CA ILE A 139 6.46 5.98 -16.58
C ILE A 139 6.26 5.47 -18.01
N ALA A 140 5.93 4.18 -18.19
CA ALA A 140 5.63 3.62 -19.51
C ALA A 140 4.42 4.33 -20.14
N TYR A 141 3.34 4.54 -19.37
CA TYR A 141 2.18 5.28 -19.83
C TYR A 141 2.52 6.72 -20.27
N GLY A 142 3.28 7.46 -19.45
CA GLY A 142 3.70 8.83 -19.76
C GLY A 142 4.60 8.91 -21.01
N LEU A 143 5.48 7.93 -21.20
CA LEU A 143 6.34 7.87 -22.37
C LEU A 143 5.56 7.55 -23.67
N VAL A 144 4.51 6.70 -23.61
CA VAL A 144 3.69 6.39 -24.80
C VAL A 144 2.77 7.56 -25.15
N CYS A 145 2.27 8.27 -24.15
CA CYS A 145 1.40 9.43 -24.36
C CYS A 145 2.16 10.74 -24.64
N GLU A 146 3.50 10.69 -24.81
CA GLU A 146 4.38 11.87 -24.92
C GLU A 146 4.07 12.95 -23.86
N ALA A 147 3.87 12.51 -22.62
CA ALA A 147 3.47 13.40 -21.53
C ALA A 147 4.55 14.45 -21.26
N ALA A 148 4.12 15.68 -21.02
CA ALA A 148 5.02 16.78 -20.71
C ALA A 148 5.78 16.56 -19.40
N TRP A 149 6.95 17.20 -19.29
CA TRP A 149 7.91 17.01 -18.21
C TRP A 149 7.33 17.19 -16.78
N TYR A 150 6.28 18.00 -16.61
CA TYR A 150 5.61 18.19 -15.32
C TYR A 150 4.99 16.91 -14.77
N PHE A 151 4.56 15.96 -15.62
CA PHE A 151 4.01 14.67 -15.21
C PHE A 151 5.00 13.86 -14.38
N TYR A 152 6.26 13.80 -14.83
CA TYR A 152 7.33 13.07 -14.14
C TYR A 152 7.72 13.70 -12.80
N VAL A 153 7.58 15.03 -12.67
CA VAL A 153 7.85 15.74 -11.42
C VAL A 153 6.70 15.59 -10.42
N LEU A 154 5.45 15.50 -10.90
CA LEU A 154 4.28 15.26 -10.04
C LEU A 154 4.18 13.81 -9.57
N LEU A 155 4.78 12.88 -10.30
CA LEU A 155 4.72 11.43 -10.07
C LEU A 155 5.12 11.02 -8.62
N PRO A 156 6.25 11.49 -8.06
CA PRO A 156 6.61 11.22 -6.66
C PRO A 156 5.59 11.78 -5.65
N LEU A 157 5.01 12.95 -5.93
CA LEU A 157 4.01 13.58 -5.06
C LEU A 157 2.70 12.78 -5.07
N PHE A 158 2.28 12.33 -6.25
CA PHE A 158 1.13 11.43 -6.41
C PHE A 158 1.33 10.14 -5.62
N PHE A 159 2.50 9.49 -5.76
CA PHE A 159 2.80 8.29 -5.01
C PHE A 159 2.81 8.49 -3.50
N LEU A 160 3.36 9.62 -3.03
CA LEU A 160 3.39 9.94 -1.61
C LEU A 160 1.97 10.10 -1.04
N GLY A 161 1.10 10.83 -1.75
CA GLY A 161 -0.32 10.94 -1.38
C GLY A 161 -1.05 9.58 -1.42
N PHE A 162 -0.82 8.83 -2.50
CA PHE A 162 -1.45 7.52 -2.70
C PHE A 162 -0.96 6.46 -1.71
N VAL A 163 0.27 6.53 -1.20
CA VAL A 163 0.73 5.59 -0.16
C VAL A 163 0.16 5.99 1.22
N LEU A 164 0.13 7.29 1.50
CA LEU A 164 -0.29 7.80 2.80
C LEU A 164 -1.79 7.64 3.04
N LEU A 165 -2.64 7.87 2.04
CA LEU A 165 -4.10 7.80 2.22
C LEU A 165 -4.58 6.38 2.58
N PRO A 166 -4.32 5.33 1.77
CA PRO A 166 -4.74 3.97 2.07
C PRO A 166 -3.91 3.37 3.21
N GLY A 167 -2.65 3.78 3.39
CA GLY A 167 -1.88 3.40 4.57
C GLY A 167 -2.54 3.88 5.86
N ALA A 168 -2.94 5.15 5.94
CA ALA A 168 -3.68 5.70 7.07
C ALA A 168 -5.03 5.01 7.28
N LEU A 169 -5.77 4.71 6.21
CA LEU A 169 -7.01 3.93 6.27
C LEU A 169 -6.79 2.51 6.79
N GLY A 170 -5.71 1.83 6.38
CA GLY A 170 -5.34 0.51 6.91
C GLY A 170 -5.01 0.55 8.41
N GLY A 171 -4.30 1.59 8.86
CA GLY A 171 -4.04 1.82 10.27
C GLY A 171 -5.30 2.12 11.09
N LEU A 172 -6.19 2.97 10.56
CA LEU A 172 -7.50 3.25 11.16
C LEU A 172 -8.35 1.99 11.23
N ALA A 173 -8.39 1.19 10.17
CA ALA A 173 -9.11 -0.08 10.12
C ALA A 173 -8.58 -1.05 11.18
N ALA A 174 -7.25 -1.18 11.32
CA ALA A 174 -6.64 -2.01 12.35
C ALA A 174 -7.03 -1.55 13.77
N LEU A 175 -7.00 -0.25 14.05
CA LEU A 175 -7.42 0.32 15.34
C LEU A 175 -8.92 0.09 15.61
N LEU A 176 -9.76 0.29 14.60
CA LEU A 176 -11.21 0.06 14.69
C LEU A 176 -11.52 -1.41 14.98
N ILE A 177 -10.88 -2.33 14.25
CA ILE A 177 -10.99 -3.78 14.46
C ILE A 177 -10.63 -4.10 15.92
N VAL A 178 -9.52 -3.59 16.42
CA VAL A 178 -9.05 -3.86 17.79
C VAL A 178 -9.99 -3.27 18.85
N ASN A 179 -10.57 -2.11 18.63
CA ASN A 179 -11.44 -1.47 19.63
C ASN A 179 -12.85 -2.12 19.64
N TYR A 180 -13.41 -2.41 18.47
CA TYR A 180 -14.77 -2.93 18.34
C TYR A 180 -14.88 -4.46 18.45
N VAL A 181 -13.91 -5.23 17.93
CA VAL A 181 -13.97 -6.70 17.93
C VAL A 181 -14.01 -7.28 19.34
N PRO A 182 -13.14 -6.94 20.32
CA PRO A 182 -13.21 -7.56 21.65
C PRO A 182 -14.49 -7.19 22.42
N LYS A 183 -15.04 -6.00 22.23
CA LYS A 183 -16.29 -5.57 22.91
C LYS A 183 -17.54 -6.19 22.29
N ARG A 184 -17.55 -6.48 20.98
CA ARG A 184 -18.73 -6.97 20.26
C ARG A 184 -18.44 -8.06 19.22
N ARG A 185 -17.60 -9.05 19.54
CA ARG A 185 -17.16 -10.14 18.62
C ARG A 185 -18.29 -10.72 17.75
N LYS A 186 -19.46 -10.97 18.35
CA LYS A 186 -20.64 -11.51 17.65
C LYS A 186 -21.27 -10.53 16.66
N GLN A 187 -21.31 -9.23 16.99
CA GLN A 187 -21.88 -8.21 16.10
C GLN A 187 -20.92 -7.85 14.96
N VAL A 188 -19.60 -7.81 15.22
CA VAL A 188 -18.62 -7.53 14.16
C VAL A 188 -18.54 -8.69 13.17
N LEU A 189 -18.56 -9.94 13.64
CA LEU A 189 -18.70 -11.11 12.77
C LEU A 189 -20.00 -11.03 11.96
N GLY A 190 -21.12 -10.68 12.60
CA GLY A 190 -22.40 -10.49 11.92
C GLY A 190 -22.34 -9.44 10.80
N VAL A 191 -21.76 -8.26 11.07
CA VAL A 191 -21.62 -7.17 10.09
C VAL A 191 -20.70 -7.57 8.93
N CYS A 192 -19.54 -8.16 9.21
CA CYS A 192 -18.64 -8.65 8.16
C CYS A 192 -19.31 -9.71 7.29
N LEU A 193 -20.07 -10.64 7.90
CA LEU A 193 -20.81 -11.66 7.15
C LEU A 193 -21.90 -11.04 6.30
N THR A 194 -22.65 -10.05 6.81
CA THR A 194 -23.65 -9.34 6.00
C THR A 194 -23.04 -8.55 4.85
N VAL A 195 -21.91 -7.87 5.06
CA VAL A 195 -21.21 -7.15 3.99
C VAL A 195 -20.70 -8.13 2.94
N LEU A 196 -20.10 -9.25 3.36
CA LEU A 196 -19.65 -10.30 2.44
C LEU A 196 -20.81 -10.87 1.62
N VAL A 197 -21.94 -11.16 2.26
CA VAL A 197 -23.15 -11.66 1.59
C VAL A 197 -23.72 -10.63 0.62
N LEU A 198 -23.75 -9.34 0.98
CA LEU A 198 -24.23 -8.27 0.09
C LEU A 198 -23.31 -8.08 -1.12
N VAL A 199 -22.00 -8.15 -0.94
CA VAL A 199 -21.03 -8.05 -2.04
C VAL A 199 -21.15 -9.27 -2.96
N LEU A 200 -21.27 -10.48 -2.41
CA LEU A 200 -21.48 -11.70 -3.19
C LEU A 200 -22.82 -11.68 -3.93
N ALA A 201 -23.88 -11.19 -3.28
CA ALA A 201 -25.19 -11.04 -3.90
C ALA A 201 -25.16 -10.01 -5.04
N GLY A 202 -24.51 -8.87 -4.85
CA GLY A 202 -24.32 -7.86 -5.90
C GLY A 202 -23.46 -8.37 -7.06
N TRP A 203 -22.41 -9.13 -6.77
CA TRP A 203 -21.57 -9.76 -7.78
C TRP A 203 -22.35 -10.80 -8.60
N LEU A 204 -23.16 -11.64 -7.94
CA LEU A 204 -24.04 -12.59 -8.61
C LEU A 204 -25.11 -11.89 -9.45
N PHE A 205 -25.70 -10.81 -8.94
CA PHE A 205 -26.71 -10.04 -9.68
C PHE A 205 -26.10 -9.42 -10.95
N CYS A 206 -24.93 -8.81 -10.83
CA CYS A 206 -24.18 -8.25 -11.95
C CYS A 206 -23.76 -9.33 -12.96
N PHE A 207 -23.37 -10.53 -12.49
CA PHE A 207 -23.01 -11.65 -13.34
C PHE A 207 -24.20 -12.23 -14.10
N VAL A 208 -25.36 -12.33 -13.43
CA VAL A 208 -26.62 -12.80 -14.06
C VAL A 208 -27.12 -11.80 -15.10
N GLU A 209 -27.07 -10.50 -14.80
CA GLU A 209 -27.48 -9.45 -15.73
C GLU A 209 -26.62 -9.45 -17.00
N ALA A 210 -25.30 -9.63 -16.85
CA ALA A 210 -24.36 -9.79 -17.98
C ALA A 210 -24.63 -11.06 -18.81
N ALA A 211 -25.06 -12.16 -18.19
CA ALA A 211 -25.39 -13.40 -18.88
C ALA A 211 -26.72 -13.32 -19.67
N THR A 212 -27.65 -12.45 -19.25
CA THR A 212 -28.94 -12.27 -19.94
C THR A 212 -28.89 -11.36 -21.16
N THR A 213 -27.85 -10.53 -21.30
CA THR A 213 -27.67 -9.63 -22.45
C THR A 213 -27.08 -10.29 -23.70
N GLU A 214 -26.60 -11.55 -23.61
CA GLU A 214 -26.04 -12.30 -24.74
C GLU A 214 -27.03 -13.27 -25.42
N THR A 215 -28.31 -13.30 -25.01
CA THR A 215 -29.39 -14.08 -25.65
C THR A 215 -30.39 -13.18 -26.35
#